data_AF-A0A1X7SQ16-F1
#
_entry.id   AF-A0A1X7SQ16-F1
#
_cell.length_a   1.000
_cell.length_b   1.000
_cell.length_c   1.000
_cell.angle_alpha   90.00
_cell.angle_beta   90.00
_cell.angle_gamma   90.00
#
_symmetry.space_group_name_H-M   'P 1'
#
loop_
_entity.id
_entity.type
_entity.pdbx_description
1 polymer ?
#
loop_
_entity_poly.entity_id
_entity_poly.type
_entity_poly.pdbx_seq_one_letter_code
_entity_poly.pdbx_strand_id
1 'polypeptide(L)'
;MESAGSVAVTVHTNDMWRDILHHYKSGTVDFGKRLFIKLSDAPAIDAGGVRRQVYSTVYNEFQCNKHIKLFTGPSHSLSPACTAEARSSGLFKILGSMVGHSIWQDGIGFPFFSFTNYIYIMEGEEKALQVCSDNDIGAGVAEVISKLQDIKTEDDGKEVMKDELIVDIMSRCGITMIANPSTKNIIVQDIITYEALFKHSKLLDQFVEGLKATSLYPLLRVFPTLFQPLFTFTELTSEEVQKSLIFPNEKSFIAQETIILCYLKKYIDECDSEGLKEFALSITGRISVLPKSIEIKFEADRMGTIATHSCSGEIIFPRQFEGDYEMFCSALKSVLSHDFNTY
;
A
#
# COMPACT_ATOMS: atom_id res chain seq x y z
N MET A 1 10.46 -15.66 28.45
CA MET A 1 10.30 -14.61 27.42
C MET A 1 10.98 -13.38 27.97
N GLU A 2 12.18 -13.06 27.48
CA GLU A 2 12.78 -11.74 27.73
C GLU A 2 11.79 -10.68 27.23
N SER A 3 11.57 -9.61 28.00
CA SER A 3 10.75 -8.51 27.52
C SER A 3 11.40 -7.97 26.24
N ALA A 4 10.71 -8.06 25.11
CA ALA A 4 11.19 -7.46 23.87
C ALA A 4 11.50 -5.99 24.16
N GLY A 5 12.76 -5.59 23.99
CA GLY A 5 13.17 -4.21 24.22
C GLY A 5 12.38 -3.27 23.32
N SER A 6 12.14 -2.04 23.77
CA SER A 6 11.52 -1.00 22.97
C SER A 6 12.48 0.16 22.72
N VAL A 7 12.29 0.86 21.60
CA VAL A 7 13.02 2.07 21.25
C VAL A 7 12.00 3.18 21.02
N ALA A 8 12.11 4.26 21.79
CA ALA A 8 11.22 5.41 21.64
C ALA A 8 11.74 6.37 20.56
N VAL A 9 10.86 6.82 19.68
CA VAL A 9 11.15 7.84 18.66
C VAL A 9 10.11 8.94 18.73
N THR A 10 10.57 10.19 18.78
CA THR A 10 9.70 11.36 18.72
C THR A 10 9.48 11.77 17.27
N VAL A 11 8.22 12.00 16.92
CA VAL A 11 7.79 12.30 15.55
C VAL A 11 6.88 13.53 15.57
N HIS A 12 7.12 14.50 14.70
CA HIS A 12 6.25 15.66 14.54
C HIS A 12 5.15 15.36 13.53
N THR A 13 3.93 15.81 13.81
CA THR A 13 2.75 15.48 12.98
C THR A 13 2.88 16.02 11.56
N ASN A 14 3.54 17.17 11.39
CA ASN A 14 3.76 17.80 10.08
C ASN A 14 5.02 17.30 9.35
N ASP A 15 5.86 16.47 9.99
CA ASP A 15 7.15 16.03 9.44
C ASP A 15 7.37 14.50 9.59
N MET A 16 6.29 13.72 9.71
CA MET A 16 6.35 12.27 10.00
C MET A 16 7.29 11.51 9.09
N TRP A 17 7.21 11.79 7.79
CA TRP A 17 8.08 11.22 6.78
C TRP A 17 9.56 11.45 7.09
N ARG A 18 9.93 12.71 7.35
CA ARG A 18 11.34 13.10 7.56
C ARG A 18 11.88 12.49 8.84
N ASP A 19 11.11 12.53 9.92
CA ASP A 19 11.54 12.07 11.24
C ASP A 19 11.72 10.55 11.27
N ILE A 20 10.77 9.80 10.70
CA ILE A 20 10.89 8.35 10.57
C ILE A 20 12.04 7.99 9.62
N LEU A 21 12.14 8.66 8.48
CA LEU A 21 13.21 8.41 7.53
C LEU A 21 14.59 8.66 8.17
N HIS A 22 14.73 9.72 8.95
CA HIS A 22 15.96 10.02 9.69
C HIS A 22 16.32 8.90 10.68
N HIS A 23 15.34 8.38 11.42
CA HIS A 23 15.54 7.26 12.33
C HIS A 23 16.12 6.04 11.60
N TYR A 24 15.53 5.64 10.48
CA TYR A 24 16.00 4.47 9.73
C TYR A 24 17.33 4.72 9.00
N LYS A 25 17.60 5.96 8.57
CA LYS A 25 18.87 6.34 7.96
C LYS A 25 20.05 6.38 8.93
N SER A 26 19.80 6.43 10.24
CA SER A 26 20.87 6.45 11.26
C SER A 26 21.83 5.26 11.20
N GLY A 27 21.37 4.12 10.66
CA GLY A 27 22.14 2.88 10.60
C GLY A 27 22.25 2.15 11.94
N THR A 28 21.59 2.64 12.99
CA THR A 28 21.64 2.07 14.36
C THR A 28 20.32 1.44 14.80
N VAL A 29 19.41 1.17 13.86
CA VAL A 29 18.10 0.59 14.16
C VAL A 29 18.27 -0.87 14.59
N ASP A 30 17.69 -1.20 15.74
CA ASP A 30 17.58 -2.56 16.24
C ASP A 30 16.23 -3.16 15.80
N PHE A 31 16.25 -3.93 14.72
CA PHE A 31 15.04 -4.53 14.13
C PHE A 31 14.40 -5.64 14.99
N GLY A 32 15.04 -6.05 16.09
CA GLY A 32 14.46 -6.97 17.08
C GLY A 32 13.67 -6.25 18.17
N LYS A 33 13.70 -4.91 18.20
CA LYS A 33 13.02 -4.09 19.22
C LYS A 33 11.81 -3.40 18.66
N ARG A 34 10.75 -3.31 19.47
CA ARG A 34 9.54 -2.59 19.09
C ARG A 34 9.81 -1.08 19.10
N LEU A 35 9.63 -0.42 17.96
CA LEU A 35 9.51 1.02 17.86
C LEU A 35 8.28 1.52 18.63
N PHE A 36 8.47 2.49 19.51
CA PHE A 36 7.43 3.20 20.25
C PHE A 36 7.40 4.65 19.79
N ILE A 37 6.30 5.10 19.19
CA ILE A 37 6.23 6.44 18.61
C ILE A 37 5.59 7.43 19.59
N LYS A 38 6.26 8.53 19.87
CA LYS A 38 5.70 9.65 20.62
C LYS A 38 5.47 10.82 19.67
N LEU A 39 4.23 11.26 19.53
CA LEU A 39 3.95 12.50 18.82
C LEU A 39 4.39 13.70 19.68
N SER A 40 5.14 14.63 19.10
CA SER A 40 5.63 15.82 19.81
C SER A 40 4.51 16.77 20.23
N ASP A 41 3.50 16.90 19.36
CA ASP A 41 2.48 17.94 19.43
C ASP A 41 1.09 17.39 19.80
N ALA A 42 1.01 16.13 20.25
CA ALA A 42 -0.22 15.49 20.70
C ALA A 42 0.03 14.68 21.99
N PRO A 43 -0.95 14.63 22.92
CA PRO A 43 -0.81 13.87 24.18
C PRO A 43 -0.89 12.34 23.97
N ALA A 44 -1.06 11.88 22.73
CA ALA A 44 -1.15 10.47 22.38
C ALA A 44 0.14 9.69 22.68
N ILE A 45 -0.02 8.56 23.36
CA ILE A 45 1.04 7.60 23.70
C ILE A 45 0.81 6.33 22.88
N ASP A 46 1.84 5.82 22.21
CA ASP A 46 1.72 4.68 21.28
C ASP A 46 1.42 3.34 21.96
N ALA A 47 0.14 2.97 22.02
CA ALA A 47 -0.31 1.61 22.33
C ALA A 47 -0.40 0.70 21.08
N GLY A 48 -0.02 1.20 19.91
CA GLY A 48 -0.04 0.50 18.62
C GLY A 48 -0.76 1.25 17.49
N GLY A 49 -1.81 2.02 17.80
CA GLY A 49 -2.57 2.77 16.79
C GLY A 49 -1.78 3.91 16.16
N VAL A 50 -1.10 4.71 17.00
CA VAL A 50 -0.23 5.80 16.56
C VAL A 50 0.83 5.28 15.58
N ARG A 51 1.48 4.14 15.91
CA ARG A 51 2.47 3.55 15.02
C ARG A 51 1.91 3.08 13.69
N ARG A 52 0.74 2.43 13.69
CA ARG A 52 0.04 2.03 12.45
C ARG A 52 -0.23 3.22 11.55
N GLN A 53 -0.79 4.28 12.12
CA GLN A 53 -1.14 5.48 11.38
C GLN A 53 0.11 6.19 10.83
N VAL A 54 1.18 6.33 11.63
CA VAL A 54 2.43 6.93 11.16
C VAL A 54 3.05 6.14 10.01
N TYR A 55 3.13 4.82 10.09
CA TYR A 55 3.64 4.03 8.95
C TYR A 55 2.76 4.16 7.71
N SER A 56 1.43 4.16 7.85
CA SER A 56 0.52 4.38 6.72
C SER A 56 0.72 5.74 6.06
N THR A 57 0.82 6.81 6.85
CA THR A 57 1.12 8.17 6.35
C THR A 57 2.47 8.21 5.64
N VAL A 58 3.49 7.63 6.25
CA VAL A 58 4.83 7.55 5.67
C VAL A 58 4.80 6.76 4.37
N TYR A 59 4.12 5.62 4.28
CA TYR A 59 4.06 4.85 3.03
C TYR A 59 3.30 5.56 1.91
N ASN A 60 2.26 6.32 2.22
CA ASN A 60 1.62 7.20 1.24
C ASN A 60 2.58 8.25 0.70
N GLU A 61 3.41 8.87 1.55
CA GLU A 61 4.47 9.77 1.09
C GLU A 61 5.48 9.04 0.18
N PHE A 62 5.86 7.78 0.46
CA PHE A 62 6.75 7.01 -0.43
C PHE A 62 6.17 6.89 -1.83
N GLN A 63 4.85 6.67 -1.90
CA GLN A 63 4.10 6.52 -3.15
C GLN A 63 3.97 7.83 -3.94
N CYS A 64 3.58 8.94 -3.30
CA CYS A 64 3.12 10.15 -4.00
C CYS A 64 3.81 11.46 -3.59
N ASN A 65 4.99 11.41 -2.97
CA ASN A 65 5.74 12.60 -2.60
C ASN A 65 6.02 13.52 -3.81
N LYS A 66 5.66 14.81 -3.66
CA LYS A 66 5.80 15.82 -4.73
C LYS A 66 7.24 16.26 -4.98
N HIS A 67 8.15 16.03 -4.04
CA HIS A 67 9.54 16.48 -4.11
C HIS A 67 10.49 15.38 -4.61
N ILE A 68 10.21 14.12 -4.31
CA ILE A 68 11.04 12.97 -4.71
C ILE A 68 10.16 11.89 -5.35
N LYS A 69 10.28 11.74 -6.67
CA LYS A 69 9.57 10.68 -7.41
C LYS A 69 10.31 9.35 -7.27
N LEU A 70 9.84 8.48 -6.37
CA LEU A 70 10.38 7.13 -6.16
C LEU A 70 9.64 6.04 -6.92
N PHE A 71 8.37 6.25 -7.27
CA PHE A 71 7.54 5.26 -7.95
C PHE A 71 6.88 5.84 -9.21
N THR A 72 6.43 4.94 -10.08
CA THR A 72 5.68 5.21 -11.31
C THR A 72 4.63 4.12 -11.51
N GLY A 73 3.59 4.41 -12.30
CA GLY A 73 2.46 3.52 -12.52
C GLY A 73 1.20 3.99 -11.79
N PRO A 74 0.07 3.30 -11.97
CA PRO A 74 -1.15 3.59 -11.24
C PRO A 74 -0.98 3.27 -9.74
N SER A 75 -1.76 3.92 -8.88
CA SER A 75 -1.64 3.80 -7.42
C SER A 75 -1.78 2.36 -6.88
N HIS A 76 -2.46 1.47 -7.61
CA HIS A 76 -2.66 0.06 -7.28
C HIS A 76 -1.61 -0.89 -7.90
N SER A 77 -0.69 -0.39 -8.71
CA SER A 77 0.36 -1.18 -9.34
C SER A 77 1.57 -0.30 -9.63
N LEU A 78 2.41 -0.12 -8.62
CA LEU A 78 3.60 0.71 -8.68
C LEU A 78 4.85 -0.09 -9.03
N SER A 79 5.68 0.53 -9.85
CA SER A 79 7.06 0.14 -10.09
C SER A 79 8.03 1.23 -9.64
N PRO A 80 9.25 0.88 -9.21
CA PRO A 80 10.29 1.86 -8.91
C PRO A 80 10.52 2.82 -10.07
N ALA A 81 10.50 4.14 -9.82
CA ALA A 81 10.89 5.13 -10.81
C ALA A 81 12.41 5.11 -10.95
N CYS A 82 12.93 4.69 -12.10
CA CYS A 82 14.37 4.56 -12.35
C CYS A 82 15.07 5.88 -12.65
N THR A 83 14.81 6.90 -11.84
CA THR A 83 15.48 8.21 -11.91
C THR A 83 16.90 8.13 -11.35
N ALA A 84 17.72 9.15 -11.59
CA ALA A 84 19.07 9.21 -11.02
C ALA A 84 19.00 9.36 -9.49
N GLU A 85 18.03 10.13 -9.01
CA GLU A 85 17.74 10.40 -7.61
C GLU A 85 17.33 9.11 -6.90
N ALA A 86 16.37 8.35 -7.45
CA ALA A 86 15.93 7.09 -6.87
C ALA A 86 17.09 6.09 -6.72
N ARG A 87 17.94 5.96 -7.77
CA ARG A 87 19.09 5.04 -7.78
C ARG A 87 20.18 5.39 -6.78
N SER A 88 20.44 6.68 -6.56
CA SER A 88 21.54 7.15 -5.71
C SER A 88 21.13 7.41 -4.26
N SER A 89 19.85 7.60 -3.98
CA SER A 89 19.36 8.02 -2.66
C SER A 89 19.45 6.97 -1.54
N GLY A 90 19.54 5.68 -1.89
CA GLY A 90 19.43 4.56 -0.94
C GLY A 90 18.04 4.41 -0.31
N LEU A 91 17.03 5.16 -0.77
CA LEU A 91 15.70 5.19 -0.15
C LEU A 91 14.94 3.87 -0.28
N PHE A 92 15.18 3.09 -1.34
CA PHE A 92 14.57 1.76 -1.48
C PHE A 92 15.06 0.78 -0.40
N LYS A 93 16.35 0.82 -0.05
CA LYS A 93 16.89 0.02 1.05
C LYS A 93 16.30 0.43 2.41
N ILE A 94 16.14 1.74 2.62
CA ILE A 94 15.48 2.24 3.83
C ILE A 94 14.02 1.79 3.87
N LEU A 95 13.28 1.95 2.78
CA LEU A 95 11.89 1.49 2.66
C LEU A 95 11.77 -0.01 2.93
N GLY A 96 12.63 -0.85 2.35
CA GLY A 96 12.62 -2.29 2.61
C GLY A 96 12.84 -2.63 4.08
N SER A 97 13.74 -1.91 4.75
CA SER A 97 13.99 -2.08 6.19
C SER A 97 12.78 -1.68 7.03
N MET A 98 12.13 -0.56 6.67
CA MET A 98 10.91 -0.07 7.32
C MET A 98 9.76 -1.06 7.18
N VAL A 99 9.52 -1.56 5.97
CA VAL A 99 8.45 -2.53 5.68
C VAL A 99 8.68 -3.83 6.45
N GLY A 100 9.90 -4.37 6.42
CA GLY A 100 10.21 -5.57 7.19
C GLY A 100 9.97 -5.38 8.68
N HIS A 101 10.36 -4.23 9.22
CA HIS A 101 10.18 -3.92 10.64
C HIS A 101 8.69 -3.72 10.99
N SER A 102 7.95 -2.95 10.21
CA SER A 102 6.53 -2.67 10.48
C SER A 102 5.63 -3.90 10.34
N ILE A 103 5.95 -4.83 9.43
CA ILE A 103 5.26 -6.12 9.34
C ILE A 103 5.54 -6.95 10.59
N TRP A 104 6.80 -7.02 11.04
CA TRP A 104 7.14 -7.77 12.26
C TRP A 104 6.43 -7.20 13.51
N GLN A 105 6.29 -5.88 13.60
CA GLN A 105 5.69 -5.22 14.77
C GLN A 105 4.16 -5.30 14.83
N ASP A 106 3.47 -5.00 13.72
CA ASP A 106 2.00 -4.90 13.69
C ASP A 106 1.40 -5.43 12.38
N GLY A 107 2.16 -6.07 11.49
CA GLY A 107 1.65 -6.54 10.20
C GLY A 107 1.29 -5.40 9.23
N ILE A 108 2.00 -4.27 9.29
CA ILE A 108 1.79 -3.14 8.38
C ILE A 108 2.75 -3.30 7.20
N GLY A 109 2.21 -3.45 6.00
CA GLY A 109 2.99 -3.61 4.77
C GLY A 109 3.07 -2.35 3.90
N PHE A 110 3.60 -2.50 2.68
CA PHE A 110 3.62 -1.50 1.61
C PHE A 110 2.84 -2.02 0.39
N PRO A 111 1.50 -1.95 0.41
CA PRO A 111 0.60 -2.67 -0.50
C PRO A 111 0.44 -1.96 -1.85
N PHE A 112 1.55 -1.62 -2.50
CA PHE A 112 1.52 -0.81 -3.71
C PHE A 112 2.33 -1.39 -4.86
N PHE A 113 3.15 -2.41 -4.64
CA PHE A 113 3.95 -2.99 -5.72
C PHE A 113 3.05 -3.64 -6.77
N SER A 114 3.45 -3.53 -8.04
CA SER A 114 2.93 -4.39 -9.10
C SER A 114 3.15 -5.86 -8.75
N PHE A 115 2.31 -6.73 -9.30
CA PHE A 115 2.40 -8.17 -9.05
C PHE A 115 3.76 -8.72 -9.51
N THR A 116 4.26 -8.29 -10.67
CA THR A 116 5.58 -8.66 -11.18
C THR A 116 6.71 -8.28 -10.22
N ASN A 117 6.70 -7.06 -9.67
CA ASN A 117 7.71 -6.62 -8.71
C ASN A 117 7.61 -7.39 -7.39
N TYR A 118 6.39 -7.71 -6.95
CA TYR A 118 6.17 -8.54 -5.78
C TYR A 118 6.81 -9.92 -5.94
N ILE A 119 6.56 -10.60 -7.06
CA ILE A 119 7.15 -11.91 -7.35
C ILE A 119 8.69 -11.80 -7.44
N TYR A 120 9.23 -10.71 -7.98
CA TYR A 120 10.69 -10.49 -7.96
C TYR A 120 11.25 -10.43 -6.53
N ILE A 121 10.62 -9.67 -5.65
CA ILE A 121 11.05 -9.50 -4.25
C ILE A 121 10.98 -10.84 -3.50
N MET A 122 9.92 -11.63 -3.72
CA MET A 122 9.60 -12.82 -2.92
C MET A 122 10.07 -14.15 -3.50
N GLU A 123 10.28 -14.24 -4.80
CA GLU A 123 10.61 -15.50 -5.48
C GLU A 123 11.82 -15.36 -6.39
N GLY A 124 12.14 -14.14 -6.82
CA GLY A 124 13.31 -13.81 -7.62
C GLY A 124 12.98 -13.59 -9.10
N GLU A 125 14.01 -13.21 -9.85
CA GLU A 125 13.91 -12.81 -11.26
C GLU A 125 13.27 -13.87 -12.14
N GLU A 126 13.71 -15.13 -12.04
CA GLU A 126 13.21 -16.23 -12.88
C GLU A 126 11.69 -16.40 -12.78
N LYS A 127 11.14 -16.24 -11.57
CA LYS A 127 9.69 -16.32 -11.33
C LYS A 127 8.97 -15.06 -11.78
N ALA A 128 9.56 -13.89 -11.57
CA ALA A 128 8.99 -12.63 -12.03
C ALA A 128 8.86 -12.58 -13.57
N LEU A 129 9.83 -13.14 -14.30
CA LEU A 129 9.78 -13.25 -15.76
C LEU A 129 8.58 -14.05 -16.27
N GLN A 130 8.07 -15.00 -15.49
CA GLN A 130 6.92 -15.84 -15.86
C GLN A 130 5.58 -15.11 -15.73
N VAL A 131 5.54 -13.97 -15.02
CA VAL A 131 4.32 -13.21 -14.74
C VAL A 131 4.33 -11.80 -15.33
N CYS A 132 5.45 -11.37 -15.94
CA CYS A 132 5.54 -10.07 -16.61
C CYS A 132 4.47 -9.93 -17.69
N SER A 133 3.77 -8.79 -17.68
CA SER A 133 2.74 -8.50 -18.66
C SER A 133 2.75 -7.05 -19.12
N ASP A 134 2.01 -6.76 -20.17
CA ASP A 134 1.71 -5.41 -20.63
C ASP A 134 0.85 -4.60 -19.65
N ASN A 135 0.27 -5.21 -18.61
CA ASN A 135 -0.40 -4.46 -17.54
C ASN A 135 0.60 -3.75 -16.61
N ASP A 136 1.88 -4.15 -16.64
CA ASP A 136 2.94 -3.63 -15.79
C ASP A 136 3.74 -2.48 -16.46
N ILE A 137 3.38 -2.09 -17.69
CA ILE A 137 4.11 -1.05 -18.45
C ILE A 137 3.33 0.27 -18.48
N GLY A 138 4.03 1.38 -18.68
CA GLY A 138 3.40 2.70 -18.82
C GLY A 138 2.66 2.86 -20.16
N ALA A 139 1.59 3.66 -20.17
CA ALA A 139 0.72 3.90 -21.34
C ALA A 139 1.48 4.27 -22.63
N GLY A 140 2.54 5.08 -22.54
CA GLY A 140 3.35 5.44 -23.71
C GLY A 140 4.11 4.25 -24.33
N VAL A 141 4.53 3.28 -23.51
CA VAL A 141 5.14 2.04 -24.01
C VAL A 141 4.08 1.11 -24.59
N ALA A 142 2.89 1.05 -23.96
CA ALA A 142 1.77 0.25 -24.47
C ALA A 142 1.35 0.68 -25.88
N GLU A 143 1.36 1.98 -26.19
CA GLU A 143 1.11 2.48 -27.55
C GLU A 143 2.15 1.98 -28.57
N VAL A 144 3.43 1.97 -28.18
CA VAL A 144 4.52 1.41 -29.02
C VAL A 144 4.33 -0.07 -29.26
N ILE A 145 3.97 -0.84 -28.23
CA ILE A 145 3.67 -2.27 -28.39
C ILE A 145 2.52 -2.49 -29.35
N SER A 146 1.43 -1.71 -29.25
CA SER A 146 0.30 -1.79 -30.17
C SER A 146 0.74 -1.58 -31.63
N LYS A 147 1.54 -0.54 -31.89
CA LYS A 147 2.08 -0.27 -33.24
C LYS A 147 2.95 -1.41 -33.77
N LEU A 148 3.79 -2.00 -32.91
CA LEU A 148 4.63 -3.15 -33.28
C LEU A 148 3.80 -4.40 -33.58
N GLN A 149 2.74 -4.64 -32.81
CA GLN A 149 1.84 -5.79 -33.02
C GLN A 149 1.07 -5.69 -34.34
N ASP A 150 0.76 -4.48 -34.80
CA ASP A 150 0.01 -4.21 -36.03
C ASP A 150 0.81 -4.43 -37.33
N ILE A 151 2.12 -4.67 -37.25
CA ILE A 151 2.97 -4.99 -38.41
C ILE A 151 2.50 -6.30 -39.08
N LYS A 152 2.07 -6.22 -40.35
CA LYS A 152 1.62 -7.37 -41.16
C LYS A 152 2.56 -7.66 -42.33
N THR A 153 3.28 -6.65 -42.80
CA THR A 153 4.20 -6.73 -43.95
C THR A 153 5.57 -6.13 -43.62
N GLU A 154 6.55 -6.38 -44.48
CA GLU A 154 7.89 -5.75 -44.37
C GLU A 154 7.83 -4.22 -44.53
N ASP A 155 6.91 -3.70 -45.34
CA ASP A 155 6.76 -2.25 -45.53
C ASP A 155 6.12 -1.58 -44.30
N ASP A 156 5.16 -2.24 -43.63
CA ASP A 156 4.66 -1.77 -42.32
C ASP A 156 5.81 -1.65 -41.32
N GLY A 157 6.71 -2.64 -41.28
CA GLY A 157 7.90 -2.63 -40.44
C GLY A 157 8.78 -1.41 -40.72
N LYS A 158 9.07 -1.11 -41.99
CA LYS A 158 9.85 0.07 -42.37
C LYS A 158 9.17 1.39 -41.96
N GLU A 159 7.85 1.49 -42.09
CA GLU A 159 7.11 2.69 -41.68
C GLU A 159 7.13 2.85 -40.15
N VAL A 160 6.91 1.77 -39.40
CA VAL A 160 6.97 1.76 -37.93
C VAL A 160 8.36 2.18 -37.44
N MET A 161 9.42 1.73 -38.11
CA MET A 161 10.81 2.10 -37.77
C MET A 161 11.18 3.55 -38.09
N LYS A 162 10.29 4.35 -38.70
CA LYS A 162 10.47 5.82 -38.82
C LYS A 162 10.01 6.58 -37.57
N ASP A 163 9.23 5.95 -36.69
CA ASP A 163 8.78 6.55 -35.44
C ASP A 163 9.95 6.58 -34.44
N GLU A 164 10.46 7.79 -34.16
CA GLU A 164 11.62 8.01 -33.28
C GLU A 164 11.40 7.44 -31.87
N LEU A 165 10.17 7.47 -31.36
CA LEU A 165 9.85 6.95 -30.03
C LEU A 165 10.03 5.43 -29.98
N ILE A 166 9.65 4.73 -31.05
CA ILE A 166 9.81 3.27 -31.15
C ILE A 166 11.29 2.91 -31.19
N VAL A 167 12.07 3.64 -31.99
CA VAL A 167 13.52 3.44 -32.09
C VAL A 167 14.22 3.70 -30.76
N ASP A 168 13.86 4.77 -30.04
CA ASP A 168 14.38 5.07 -28.70
C ASP A 168 14.07 3.94 -27.71
N ILE A 169 12.81 3.47 -27.68
CA ILE A 169 12.38 2.37 -26.80
C ILE A 169 13.09 1.06 -27.11
N MET A 170 13.23 0.70 -28.39
CA MET A 170 13.99 -0.49 -28.77
C MET A 170 15.46 -0.35 -28.35
N SER A 171 16.07 0.82 -28.57
CA SER A 171 17.47 1.07 -28.25
C SER A 171 17.77 0.96 -26.75
N ARG A 172 16.93 1.56 -25.89
CA ARG A 172 17.10 1.45 -24.42
C ARG A 172 16.88 0.04 -23.87
N CYS A 173 16.09 -0.79 -24.56
CA CYS A 173 15.91 -2.20 -24.24
C CYS A 173 17.08 -3.06 -24.77
N GLY A 174 18.03 -2.48 -25.51
CA GLY A 174 19.15 -3.21 -26.13
C GLY A 174 18.76 -4.02 -27.37
N ILE A 175 17.61 -3.72 -27.98
CA ILE A 175 17.09 -4.45 -29.14
C ILE A 175 17.74 -3.90 -30.42
N THR A 176 18.45 -4.77 -31.14
CA THR A 176 19.11 -4.44 -32.41
C THR A 176 18.39 -5.00 -33.64
N MET A 177 17.28 -5.72 -33.43
CA MET A 177 16.49 -6.31 -34.50
C MET A 177 15.67 -5.25 -35.24
N ILE A 178 15.42 -5.46 -36.52
CA ILE A 178 14.48 -4.64 -37.30
C ILE A 178 13.08 -5.20 -37.10
N ALA A 179 12.10 -4.34 -36.82
CA ALA A 179 10.71 -4.74 -36.67
C ALA A 179 10.11 -5.16 -38.01
N ASN A 180 9.65 -6.41 -38.10
CA ASN A 180 8.97 -7.00 -39.25
C ASN A 180 8.03 -8.13 -38.79
N PRO A 181 7.23 -8.76 -39.66
CA PRO A 181 6.27 -9.79 -39.25
C PRO A 181 6.89 -10.98 -38.52
N SER A 182 8.15 -11.32 -38.81
CA SER A 182 8.86 -12.44 -38.19
C SER A 182 9.49 -12.10 -36.84
N THR A 183 9.82 -10.84 -36.59
CA THR A 183 10.55 -10.39 -35.38
C THR A 183 9.67 -9.68 -34.36
N LYS A 184 8.50 -9.15 -34.76
CA LYS A 184 7.67 -8.29 -33.92
C LYS A 184 7.33 -8.87 -32.54
N ASN A 185 7.03 -10.16 -32.46
CA ASN A 185 6.64 -10.80 -31.19
C ASN A 185 7.82 -10.88 -30.21
N ILE A 186 9.04 -11.11 -30.72
CA ILE A 186 10.26 -11.15 -29.92
C ILE A 186 10.55 -9.74 -29.39
N ILE A 187 10.50 -8.73 -30.27
CA ILE A 187 10.72 -7.33 -29.89
C ILE A 187 9.71 -6.89 -28.82
N VAL A 188 8.43 -7.21 -29.00
CA VAL A 188 7.39 -6.89 -28.02
C VAL A 188 7.68 -7.55 -26.68
N GLN A 189 8.04 -8.85 -26.67
CA GLN A 189 8.36 -9.55 -25.43
C GLN A 189 9.59 -8.94 -24.73
N ASP A 190 10.63 -8.58 -25.47
CA ASP A 190 11.83 -7.95 -24.93
C ASP A 190 11.52 -6.57 -24.31
N ILE A 191 10.66 -5.78 -24.96
CA ILE A 191 10.18 -4.49 -24.41
C ILE A 191 9.40 -4.70 -23.11
N ILE A 192 8.42 -5.63 -23.09
CA ILE A 192 7.63 -5.93 -21.89
C ILE A 192 8.56 -6.35 -20.75
N THR A 193 9.46 -7.28 -21.02
CA THR A 193 10.38 -7.84 -20.02
C THR A 193 11.30 -6.76 -19.45
N TYR A 194 11.85 -5.89 -20.29
CA TYR A 194 12.69 -4.80 -19.84
C TYR A 194 11.91 -3.76 -19.03
N GLU A 195 10.77 -3.29 -19.54
CA GLU A 195 10.00 -2.21 -18.92
C GLU A 195 9.27 -2.63 -17.65
N ALA A 196 8.76 -3.86 -17.57
CA ALA A 196 8.04 -4.36 -16.40
C ALA A 196 9.00 -4.82 -15.28
N LEU A 197 10.21 -5.27 -15.63
CA LEU A 197 11.11 -5.94 -14.67
C LEU A 197 12.54 -5.40 -14.67
N PHE A 198 13.31 -5.62 -15.74
CA PHE A 198 14.76 -5.43 -15.69
C PHE A 198 15.18 -3.99 -15.40
N LYS A 199 14.41 -3.04 -15.92
CA LYS A 199 14.59 -1.61 -15.64
C LYS A 199 14.59 -1.33 -14.14
N HIS A 200 13.80 -2.05 -13.36
CA HIS A 200 13.57 -1.84 -11.93
C HIS A 200 14.47 -2.69 -11.01
N SER A 201 15.02 -3.79 -11.53
CA SER A 201 15.84 -4.79 -10.79
C SER A 201 16.73 -4.20 -9.70
N LYS A 202 17.62 -3.25 -10.03
CA LYS A 202 18.55 -2.66 -9.05
C LYS A 202 17.87 -1.96 -7.87
N LEU A 203 16.71 -1.33 -8.09
CA LEU A 203 15.97 -0.67 -7.01
C LEU A 203 15.19 -1.69 -6.17
N LEU A 204 14.68 -2.75 -6.81
CA LEU A 204 14.08 -3.89 -6.11
C LEU A 204 15.13 -4.63 -5.26
N ASP A 205 16.36 -4.79 -5.76
CA ASP A 205 17.48 -5.35 -5.02
C ASP A 205 17.81 -4.53 -3.78
N GLN A 206 17.83 -3.20 -3.89
CA GLN A 206 18.00 -2.31 -2.73
C GLN A 206 16.90 -2.55 -1.70
N PHE A 207 15.63 -2.63 -2.13
CA PHE A 207 14.51 -2.93 -1.23
C PHE A 207 14.66 -4.30 -0.56
N VAL A 208 15.03 -5.33 -1.32
CA VAL A 208 15.33 -6.68 -0.79
C VAL A 208 16.48 -6.65 0.20
N GLU A 209 17.53 -5.87 -0.04
CA GLU A 209 18.64 -5.67 0.91
C GLU A 209 18.15 -5.06 2.22
N GLY A 210 17.20 -4.12 2.16
CA GLY A 210 16.52 -3.58 3.33
C GLY A 210 15.73 -4.63 4.09
N LEU A 211 14.92 -5.43 3.40
CA LEU A 211 14.16 -6.51 4.03
C LEU A 211 15.07 -7.53 4.73
N LYS A 212 16.21 -7.88 4.11
CA LYS A 212 17.21 -8.80 4.68
C LYS A 212 17.83 -8.31 5.98
N ALA A 213 17.77 -7.02 6.28
CA ALA A 213 18.21 -6.48 7.57
C ALA A 213 17.28 -6.92 8.72
N THR A 214 16.07 -7.40 8.41
CA THR A 214 15.08 -7.88 9.37
C THR A 214 15.06 -9.41 9.40
N SER A 215 14.69 -10.00 10.53
CA SER A 215 14.53 -11.46 10.65
C SER A 215 13.31 -12.01 9.89
N LEU A 216 12.50 -11.14 9.29
CA LEU A 216 11.26 -11.50 8.60
C LEU A 216 11.51 -12.04 7.19
N TYR A 217 12.56 -11.59 6.49
CA TYR A 217 12.78 -11.91 5.08
C TYR A 217 12.74 -13.41 4.73
N PRO A 218 13.37 -14.33 5.50
CA PRO A 218 13.26 -15.75 5.23
C PRO A 218 11.81 -16.27 5.26
N LEU A 219 10.97 -15.76 6.15
CA LEU A 219 9.56 -16.15 6.26
C LEU A 219 8.74 -15.65 5.06
N LEU A 220 9.02 -14.43 4.58
CA LEU A 220 8.37 -13.87 3.39
C LEU A 220 8.58 -14.79 2.18
N ARG A 221 9.80 -15.30 2.01
CA ARG A 221 10.19 -16.21 0.91
C ARG A 221 9.54 -17.60 1.02
N VAL A 222 9.29 -18.09 2.23
CA VAL A 222 8.67 -19.41 2.45
C VAL A 222 7.15 -19.35 2.24
N PHE A 223 6.52 -18.22 2.55
CA PHE A 223 5.06 -18.05 2.46
C PHE A 223 4.64 -16.86 1.59
N PRO A 224 5.06 -16.78 0.30
CA PRO A 224 4.77 -15.62 -0.54
C PRO A 224 3.25 -15.39 -0.68
N THR A 225 2.43 -16.39 -0.88
CA THR A 225 0.97 -16.19 -0.99
C THR A 225 0.35 -15.60 0.28
N LEU A 226 0.87 -15.93 1.47
CA LEU A 226 0.36 -15.42 2.74
C LEU A 226 0.65 -13.92 2.90
N PHE A 227 1.83 -13.46 2.46
CA PHE A 227 2.28 -12.09 2.65
C PHE A 227 1.91 -11.16 1.50
N GLN A 228 1.45 -11.69 0.36
CA GLN A 228 1.09 -10.88 -0.81
C GLN A 228 0.19 -9.67 -0.49
N PRO A 229 -0.88 -9.79 0.32
CA PRO A 229 -1.75 -8.63 0.63
C PRO A 229 -1.04 -7.47 1.36
N LEU A 230 0.14 -7.70 1.94
CA LEU A 230 0.97 -6.67 2.56
C LEU A 230 1.89 -5.95 1.57
N PHE A 231 2.00 -6.40 0.32
CA PHE A 231 2.92 -5.82 -0.67
C PHE A 231 2.23 -5.41 -1.97
N THR A 232 1.15 -6.08 -2.34
CA THR A 232 0.35 -5.74 -3.52
C THR A 232 -0.97 -5.14 -3.11
N PHE A 233 -1.46 -4.19 -3.90
CA PHE A 233 -2.79 -3.63 -3.69
C PHE A 233 -3.85 -4.74 -3.74
N THR A 234 -4.77 -4.71 -2.79
CA THR A 234 -5.99 -5.51 -2.82
C THR A 234 -7.12 -4.53 -2.61
N GLU A 235 -8.02 -4.46 -3.59
CA GLU A 235 -9.20 -3.62 -3.48
C GLU A 235 -10.05 -4.09 -2.32
N LEU A 236 -10.36 -3.19 -1.40
CA LEU A 236 -11.20 -3.51 -0.26
C LEU A 236 -12.65 -3.59 -0.71
N THR A 237 -13.31 -4.69 -0.43
CA THR A 237 -14.72 -4.88 -0.74
C THR A 237 -15.61 -4.60 0.47
N SER A 238 -16.87 -4.22 0.25
CA SER A 238 -17.86 -4.06 1.32
C SER A 238 -18.01 -5.35 2.14
N GLU A 239 -17.98 -6.51 1.47
CA GLU A 239 -18.05 -7.83 2.10
C GLU A 239 -16.88 -8.09 3.05
N GLU A 240 -15.65 -7.77 2.66
CA GLU A 240 -14.47 -7.93 3.53
C GLU A 240 -14.53 -7.02 4.75
N VAL A 241 -14.97 -5.78 4.57
CA VAL A 241 -15.16 -4.83 5.67
C VAL A 241 -16.21 -5.35 6.64
N GLN A 242 -17.37 -5.77 6.13
CA GLN A 242 -18.42 -6.33 6.99
C GLN A 242 -17.96 -7.59 7.73
N LYS A 243 -17.19 -8.49 7.09
CA LYS A 243 -16.61 -9.69 7.74
C LYS A 243 -15.58 -9.37 8.81
N SER A 244 -14.98 -8.18 8.77
CA SER A 244 -14.02 -7.71 9.77
C SER A 244 -14.69 -7.19 11.05
N LEU A 245 -15.98 -6.87 10.99
CA LEU A 245 -16.73 -6.33 12.12
C LEU A 245 -17.09 -7.44 13.12
N ILE A 246 -16.87 -7.16 14.40
CA ILE A 246 -17.31 -7.97 15.52
C ILE A 246 -18.40 -7.21 16.27
N PHE A 247 -19.49 -7.90 16.58
CA PHE A 247 -20.60 -7.38 17.36
C PHE A 247 -20.65 -8.10 18.72
N PRO A 248 -19.92 -7.61 19.75
CA PRO A 248 -20.04 -8.13 21.09
C PRO A 248 -21.50 -8.06 21.54
N ASN A 249 -22.03 -9.17 22.03
CA ASN A 249 -23.38 -9.26 22.56
C ASN A 249 -24.51 -8.96 21.55
N GLU A 250 -24.32 -9.27 20.26
CA GLU A 250 -25.34 -9.05 19.21
C GLU A 250 -26.74 -9.59 19.58
N LYS A 251 -26.79 -10.72 20.28
CA LYS A 251 -28.04 -11.34 20.75
C LYS A 251 -28.80 -10.53 21.80
N SER A 252 -28.17 -9.52 22.38
CA SER A 252 -28.73 -8.66 23.43
C SER A 252 -29.03 -7.25 22.92
N PHE A 253 -28.92 -7.01 21.62
CA PHE A 253 -29.16 -5.68 21.06
C PHE A 253 -30.62 -5.25 21.16
N ILE A 254 -30.83 -3.99 21.52
CA ILE A 254 -32.14 -3.35 21.47
C ILE A 254 -32.49 -2.94 20.03
N ALA A 255 -33.77 -2.68 19.76
CA ALA A 255 -34.24 -2.33 18.41
C ALA A 255 -33.46 -1.15 17.78
N GLN A 256 -33.11 -0.14 18.57
CA GLN A 256 -32.33 1.01 18.09
C GLN A 256 -30.89 0.63 17.71
N GLU A 257 -30.22 -0.21 18.49
CA GLU A 257 -28.88 -0.73 18.17
C GLU A 257 -28.93 -1.51 16.85
N THR A 258 -29.95 -2.35 16.64
CA THR A 258 -30.16 -3.06 15.36
C THR A 258 -30.36 -2.12 14.18
N ILE A 259 -31.09 -1.01 14.34
CA ILE A 259 -31.27 0.01 13.29
C ILE A 259 -29.92 0.64 12.92
N ILE A 260 -29.11 1.01 13.92
CA ILE A 260 -27.78 1.59 13.70
C ILE A 260 -26.88 0.61 12.94
N LEU A 261 -26.96 -0.69 13.22
CA LEU A 261 -26.21 -1.70 12.47
C LEU A 261 -26.67 -1.82 11.03
N CYS A 262 -27.99 -1.75 10.78
CA CYS A 262 -28.52 -1.71 9.43
C CYS A 262 -28.00 -0.47 8.67
N TYR A 263 -27.94 0.69 9.32
CA TYR A 263 -27.34 1.89 8.75
C TYR A 263 -25.85 1.72 8.48
N LEU A 264 -25.07 1.16 9.40
CA LEU A 264 -23.64 0.91 9.20
C LEU A 264 -23.39 -0.03 8.02
N LYS A 265 -24.11 -1.16 7.95
CA LYS A 265 -23.97 -2.12 6.85
C LYS A 265 -24.34 -1.49 5.51
N LYS A 266 -25.46 -0.76 5.47
CA LYS A 266 -25.90 -0.03 4.29
C LYS A 266 -24.86 1.02 3.85
N TYR A 267 -24.28 1.76 4.79
CA TYR A 267 -23.20 2.71 4.52
C TYR A 267 -22.00 2.03 3.86
N ILE A 268 -21.56 0.89 4.42
CA ILE A 268 -20.42 0.13 3.89
C ILE A 268 -20.73 -0.42 2.49
N ASP A 269 -21.96 -0.87 2.23
CA ASP A 269 -22.38 -1.36 0.91
C ASP A 269 -22.50 -0.26 -0.16
N GLU A 270 -22.78 0.99 0.26
CA GLU A 270 -22.87 2.14 -0.64
C GLU A 270 -21.53 2.86 -0.86
N CYS A 271 -20.49 2.51 -0.10
CA CYS A 271 -19.15 3.10 -0.26
C CYS A 271 -18.47 2.59 -1.53
N ASP A 272 -17.77 3.50 -2.21
CA ASP A 272 -16.80 3.13 -3.24
C ASP A 272 -15.46 2.70 -2.62
N SER A 273 -14.53 2.28 -3.48
CA SER A 273 -13.18 1.85 -3.09
C SER A 273 -12.45 2.86 -2.19
N GLU A 274 -12.67 4.17 -2.39
CA GLU A 274 -11.99 5.21 -1.63
C GLU A 274 -12.65 5.43 -0.27
N GLY A 275 -13.98 5.46 -0.20
CA GLY A 275 -14.71 5.53 1.06
C GLY A 275 -14.44 4.32 1.97
N LEU A 276 -14.27 3.13 1.37
CA LEU A 276 -13.88 1.92 2.11
C LEU A 276 -12.45 2.00 2.67
N LYS A 277 -11.50 2.58 1.94
CA LYS A 277 -10.14 2.84 2.45
C LYS A 277 -10.13 3.87 3.56
N GLU A 278 -10.87 4.97 3.41
CA GLU A 278 -10.99 6.00 4.44
C GLU A 278 -11.57 5.40 5.74
N PHE A 279 -12.62 4.59 5.62
CA PHE A 279 -13.17 3.82 6.74
C PHE A 279 -12.11 2.94 7.41
N ALA A 280 -11.42 2.09 6.63
CA ALA A 280 -10.39 1.19 7.12
C ALA A 280 -9.26 1.92 7.85
N LEU A 281 -8.74 3.00 7.26
CA LEU A 281 -7.64 3.78 7.79
C LEU A 281 -8.01 4.44 9.11
N SER A 282 -9.21 5.04 9.17
CA SER A 282 -9.70 5.75 10.35
C SER A 282 -9.85 4.83 11.57
N ILE A 283 -10.27 3.60 11.34
CA ILE A 283 -10.60 2.66 12.43
C ILE A 283 -9.43 1.76 12.79
N THR A 284 -8.55 1.45 11.84
CA THR A 284 -7.49 0.43 12.06
C THR A 284 -6.08 0.99 11.94
N GLY A 285 -5.94 2.20 11.38
CA GLY A 285 -4.67 2.78 10.98
C GLY A 285 -4.02 2.09 9.77
N ARG A 286 -4.77 1.25 9.03
CA ARG A 286 -4.27 0.47 7.89
C ARG A 286 -5.03 0.81 6.62
N ILE A 287 -4.29 0.90 5.52
CA ILE A 287 -4.81 1.15 4.17
C ILE A 287 -5.14 -0.14 3.40
N SER A 288 -4.57 -1.28 3.80
CA SER A 288 -4.85 -2.59 3.23
C SER A 288 -4.79 -3.66 4.33
N VAL A 289 -5.54 -4.74 4.13
CA VAL A 289 -5.64 -5.88 5.06
C VAL A 289 -6.23 -5.49 6.42
N LEU A 290 -7.56 -5.61 6.52
CA LEU A 290 -8.27 -5.35 7.76
C LEU A 290 -7.94 -6.40 8.83
N PRO A 291 -7.80 -6.00 10.11
CA PRO A 291 -7.83 -6.95 11.20
C PRO A 291 -9.21 -7.61 11.25
N LYS A 292 -9.29 -8.90 11.58
CA LYS A 292 -10.57 -9.63 11.71
C LYS A 292 -11.35 -9.26 12.98
N SER A 293 -11.15 -8.07 13.53
CA SER A 293 -11.63 -7.73 14.88
C SER A 293 -11.93 -6.26 15.08
N ILE A 294 -12.59 -5.62 14.11
CA ILE A 294 -13.12 -4.27 14.32
C ILE A 294 -14.33 -4.37 15.25
N GLU A 295 -14.19 -3.94 16.50
CA GLU A 295 -15.24 -4.13 17.51
C GLU A 295 -16.27 -2.99 17.45
N ILE A 296 -17.56 -3.36 17.39
CA ILE A 296 -18.68 -2.43 17.39
C ILE A 296 -19.30 -2.39 18.78
N LYS A 297 -19.17 -1.26 19.47
CA LYS A 297 -19.71 -1.06 20.83
C LYS A 297 -20.85 -0.07 20.84
N PHE A 298 -21.74 -0.23 21.83
CA PHE A 298 -22.85 0.69 22.08
C PHE A 298 -22.75 1.24 23.50
N GLU A 299 -22.75 2.56 23.63
CA GLU A 299 -22.61 3.25 24.92
C GLU A 299 -23.78 4.21 25.18
N ALA A 300 -24.27 4.20 26.43
CA ALA A 300 -25.49 4.93 26.81
C ALA A 300 -25.28 6.45 26.93
N ASP A 301 -24.06 6.90 27.25
CA ASP A 301 -23.78 8.28 27.68
C ASP A 301 -23.15 9.16 26.58
N ARG A 302 -23.33 8.80 25.30
CA ARG A 302 -22.67 9.49 24.17
C ARG A 302 -23.41 10.67 23.57
N MET A 303 -24.55 11.08 24.15
CA MET A 303 -25.38 12.19 23.64
C MET A 303 -25.60 12.15 22.11
N GLY A 304 -25.75 10.95 21.52
CA GLY A 304 -25.96 10.78 20.07
C GLY A 304 -24.69 10.82 19.20
N THR A 305 -23.48 10.88 19.77
CA THR A 305 -22.23 10.98 19.01
C THR A 305 -21.58 9.62 18.73
N ILE A 306 -20.97 9.50 17.55
CA ILE A 306 -20.15 8.36 17.13
C ILE A 306 -18.68 8.68 17.47
N ALA A 307 -17.87 7.70 17.87
CA ALA A 307 -16.41 7.85 17.75
C ALA A 307 -15.70 6.56 17.39
N THR A 308 -14.46 6.71 16.97
CA THR A 308 -13.54 5.65 16.61
C THR A 308 -12.33 5.67 17.54
N HIS A 309 -11.81 4.49 17.85
CA HIS A 309 -10.55 4.33 18.56
C HIS A 309 -9.60 3.49 17.70
N SER A 310 -8.76 4.16 16.92
CA SER A 310 -7.86 3.47 15.97
C SER A 310 -6.80 2.58 16.66
N CYS A 311 -6.48 2.89 17.92
CA CYS A 311 -5.57 2.11 18.75
C CYS A 311 -6.12 0.72 19.10
N SER A 312 -7.40 0.61 19.39
CA SER A 312 -8.07 -0.63 19.76
C SER A 312 -8.86 -1.26 18.59
N GLY A 313 -9.06 -0.54 17.49
CA GLY A 313 -9.85 -1.03 16.36
C GLY A 313 -11.34 -1.01 16.68
N GLU A 314 -11.82 0.01 17.38
CA GLU A 314 -13.19 0.05 17.88
C GLU A 314 -13.98 1.20 17.25
N ILE A 315 -15.25 0.94 16.98
CA ILE A 315 -16.25 1.98 16.68
C ILE A 315 -17.29 1.94 17.77
N ILE A 316 -17.55 3.08 18.39
CA ILE A 316 -18.49 3.22 19.48
C ILE A 316 -19.66 4.09 19.02
N PHE A 317 -20.84 3.48 18.99
CA PHE A 317 -22.10 4.13 18.66
C PHE A 317 -22.88 4.49 19.94
N PRO A 318 -23.75 5.51 19.88
CA PRO A 318 -24.73 5.73 20.94
C PRO A 318 -25.77 4.60 20.93
N ARG A 319 -26.36 4.25 22.08
CA ARG A 319 -27.45 3.23 22.11
C ARG A 319 -28.72 3.69 21.37
N GLN A 320 -28.85 4.99 21.13
CA GLN A 320 -29.94 5.60 20.38
C GLN A 320 -29.35 6.67 19.46
N PHE A 321 -29.80 6.68 18.21
CA PHE A 321 -29.40 7.67 17.22
C PHE A 321 -30.65 8.40 16.72
N GLU A 322 -30.79 9.67 17.09
CA GLU A 322 -31.91 10.51 16.67
C GLU A 322 -31.59 11.09 15.29
N GLY A 323 -31.96 10.35 14.24
CA GLY A 323 -31.75 10.77 12.87
C GLY A 323 -32.08 9.67 11.87
N ASP A 324 -32.26 10.06 10.63
CA ASP A 324 -32.40 9.11 9.53
C ASP A 324 -31.03 8.61 9.04
N TYR A 325 -31.06 7.80 7.99
CA TYR A 325 -29.86 7.26 7.38
C TYR A 325 -28.90 8.35 6.84
N GLU A 326 -29.43 9.46 6.30
CA GLU A 326 -28.58 10.54 5.76
C GLU A 326 -27.84 11.27 6.88
N MET A 327 -28.53 11.52 8.01
CA MET A 327 -27.92 12.06 9.22
C MET A 327 -26.87 11.11 9.79
N PHE A 328 -27.13 9.80 9.79
CA PHE A 328 -26.16 8.79 10.20
C PHE A 328 -24.90 8.82 9.34
N CYS A 329 -25.04 8.83 8.01
CA CYS A 329 -23.92 8.90 7.08
C CYS A 329 -23.07 10.16 7.31
N SER A 330 -23.74 11.30 7.53
CA SER A 330 -23.07 12.57 7.79
C SER A 330 -22.28 12.55 9.11
N ALA A 331 -22.88 12.00 10.18
CA ALA A 331 -22.23 11.85 11.47
C ALA A 331 -21.02 10.90 11.40
N LEU A 332 -21.17 9.76 10.71
CA LEU A 332 -20.09 8.80 10.54
C LEU A 332 -18.93 9.38 9.72
N LYS A 333 -19.21 9.99 8.57
CA LYS A 333 -18.19 10.64 7.73
C LYS A 333 -17.43 11.73 8.48
N SER A 334 -18.14 12.52 9.30
CA SER A 334 -17.50 13.50 10.17
C SER A 334 -16.41 12.81 11.00
N VAL A 335 -16.72 11.75 11.72
CA VAL A 335 -15.75 11.02 12.56
C VAL A 335 -14.61 10.38 11.77
N LEU A 336 -14.87 9.82 10.59
CA LEU A 336 -13.84 9.18 9.77
C LEU A 336 -12.84 10.20 9.19
N SER A 337 -13.30 11.40 8.86
CA SER A 337 -12.45 12.45 8.29
C SER A 337 -11.56 13.20 9.31
N HIS A 338 -11.55 12.82 10.60
CA HIS A 338 -10.78 13.55 11.62
C HIS A 338 -9.28 13.26 11.55
N ASP A 339 -8.50 14.30 11.22
CA ASP A 339 -7.04 14.38 11.34
C ASP A 339 -6.57 14.22 12.81
N PHE A 340 -5.28 13.91 12.98
CA PHE A 340 -4.48 13.63 14.19
C PHE A 340 -4.69 14.46 15.49
N ASN A 341 -5.64 15.40 15.55
CA ASN A 341 -5.74 16.45 16.55
C ASN A 341 -6.70 16.18 17.74
N THR A 342 -7.35 15.02 17.83
CA THR A 342 -8.34 14.76 18.91
C THR A 342 -8.09 13.46 19.68
N TYR A 343 -6.83 13.19 20.01
CA TYR A 343 -6.46 12.31 21.13
C TYR A 343 -5.89 13.13 22.28
#